data_AF-A0A4Y2AXP8-F1
#
_entry.id   AF-A0A4Y2AXP8-F1
#
_cell.length_a   1.000
_cell.length_b   1.000
_cell.length_c   1.000
_cell.angle_alpha   90.00
_cell.angle_beta   90.00
_cell.angle_gamma   90.00
#
_symmetry.space_group_name_H-M   'P 1'
#
loop_
_entity.id
_entity.type
_entity.pdbx_description
1 polymer ?
#
loop_
_entity_poly.entity_id
_entity_poly.type
_entity_poly.pdbx_seq_one_letter_code
_entity_poly.pdbx_strand_id
1 'polypeptide(L)'
;MAFWGKALKADLQKLAENLGVEVGASATIIEIKKAIQAIPNYDEEVDYIKELLETLKAKRLEEEKKKLEREEKRIAEEREAKRILEEKELEIAFQLKKLQLELENKSRPSETVPMAKPKLEMRHLMQKFDPKEGDISLYLVLFERQARRVEINEDLWVSHLIGLLPYEMSQLIARESEEVSNDYSHIKKLLLKRYKFSAEKFRQKFNNHIKSSDSNWTDFLYELRNYFEEWLKGLEVKTLPSSVT
;
A
#
# COMPACT_ATOMS: atom_id res chain seq x y z
N MET A 1 -25.42 -52.75 52.88
CA MET A 1 -25.58 -51.62 51.93
C MET A 1 -25.80 -52.20 50.54
N ALA A 2 -26.91 -51.88 49.87
CA ALA A 2 -27.32 -52.54 48.63
C ALA A 2 -26.37 -52.24 47.46
N PHE A 3 -25.72 -53.27 46.88
CA PHE A 3 -24.86 -53.15 45.68
C PHE A 3 -25.62 -52.72 44.41
N TRP A 4 -26.95 -52.64 44.51
CA TRP A 4 -27.86 -52.04 43.54
C TRP A 4 -27.68 -50.53 43.32
N GLY A 5 -26.78 -49.86 44.04
CA GLY A 5 -26.54 -48.42 43.92
C GLY A 5 -26.14 -47.99 42.51
N LYS A 6 -26.77 -46.92 41.99
CA LYS A 6 -26.59 -46.34 40.64
C LYS A 6 -26.98 -47.25 39.45
N ALA A 7 -27.57 -48.42 39.68
CA ALA A 7 -28.08 -49.25 38.60
C ALA A 7 -29.35 -48.65 37.98
N LEU A 8 -29.35 -48.44 36.67
CA LEU A 8 -30.53 -47.98 35.93
C LEU A 8 -31.45 -49.16 35.61
N LYS A 9 -32.71 -48.87 35.26
CA LYS A 9 -33.68 -49.88 34.82
C LYS A 9 -33.11 -50.77 33.69
N ALA A 10 -32.41 -50.16 32.73
CA ALA A 10 -31.77 -50.87 31.62
C ALA A 10 -30.65 -51.82 32.08
N ASP A 11 -29.84 -51.43 33.08
CA ASP A 11 -28.77 -52.28 33.61
C ASP A 11 -29.36 -53.51 34.33
N LEU A 12 -30.47 -53.31 35.05
CA LEU A 12 -31.18 -54.37 35.78
C LEU A 12 -31.96 -55.31 34.85
N GLN A 13 -32.51 -54.79 33.74
CA GLN A 13 -33.17 -55.63 32.73
C GLN A 13 -32.15 -56.53 32.02
N LYS A 14 -31.00 -55.99 31.59
CA LYS A 14 -29.92 -56.78 31.00
C LYS A 14 -29.35 -57.80 32.00
N LEU A 15 -29.29 -57.44 33.28
CA LEU A 15 -28.88 -58.37 34.34
C LEU A 15 -29.88 -59.51 34.51
N ALA A 16 -31.19 -59.21 34.57
CA ALA A 16 -32.24 -60.23 34.65
C ALA A 16 -32.21 -61.17 33.43
N GLU A 17 -32.05 -60.63 32.22
CA GLU A 17 -31.89 -61.39 30.98
C GLU A 17 -30.68 -62.33 31.03
N ASN A 18 -29.51 -61.84 31.47
CA ASN A 18 -28.30 -62.66 31.62
C ASN A 18 -28.43 -63.76 32.68
N LEU A 19 -29.30 -63.56 33.68
CA LEU A 19 -29.61 -64.55 34.71
C LEU A 19 -30.78 -65.47 34.34
N GLY A 20 -31.32 -65.34 33.12
CA GLY A 20 -32.44 -66.16 32.62
C GLY A 20 -33.80 -65.83 33.24
N VAL A 21 -33.95 -64.64 33.84
CA VAL A 21 -35.21 -64.17 34.43
C VAL A 21 -35.95 -63.29 33.43
N GLU A 22 -37.11 -63.76 32.96
CA GLU A 22 -37.99 -62.95 32.14
C GLU A 22 -38.66 -61.86 32.99
N VAL A 23 -38.34 -60.61 32.68
CA VAL A 23 -38.98 -59.46 33.32
C VAL A 23 -39.63 -58.59 32.25
N GLY A 24 -40.91 -58.29 32.43
CA GLY A 24 -41.68 -57.49 31.47
C GLY A 24 -41.06 -56.10 31.22
N ALA A 25 -41.15 -55.60 29.99
CA ALA A 25 -40.61 -54.29 29.62
C ALA A 25 -41.17 -53.12 30.45
N SER A 26 -42.40 -53.24 30.94
CA SER A 26 -43.08 -52.29 31.82
C SER A 26 -42.67 -52.39 33.29
N ALA A 27 -41.96 -53.45 33.70
CA ALA A 27 -41.64 -53.69 35.10
C ALA A 27 -40.86 -52.54 35.73
N THR A 28 -41.15 -52.26 37.00
CA THR A 28 -40.47 -51.23 37.77
C THR A 28 -39.09 -51.72 38.24
N ILE A 29 -38.18 -50.80 38.57
CA ILE A 29 -36.86 -51.12 39.13
C ILE A 29 -36.98 -52.04 40.36
N ILE A 30 -38.03 -51.84 41.16
CA ILE A 30 -38.30 -52.61 42.37
C ILE A 30 -38.73 -54.04 42.02
N GLU A 31 -39.63 -54.20 41.03
CA GLU A 31 -40.08 -55.51 40.55
C GLU A 31 -38.94 -56.32 39.96
N ILE A 32 -38.08 -55.68 39.14
CA ILE A 32 -36.90 -56.34 38.56
C ILE A 32 -35.94 -56.82 39.66
N LYS A 33 -35.64 -55.98 40.65
CA LYS A 33 -34.78 -56.36 41.78
C LYS A 33 -35.36 -57.54 42.55
N LYS A 34 -36.67 -57.50 42.83
CA LYS A 34 -37.35 -58.57 43.56
C LYS A 34 -37.34 -59.90 42.78
N ALA A 35 -37.49 -59.84 41.46
CA ALA A 35 -37.40 -61.02 40.59
C ALA A 35 -36.00 -61.63 40.60
N ILE A 36 -34.95 -60.80 40.55
CA ILE A 36 -33.55 -61.27 40.62
C ILE A 36 -33.22 -61.85 42.00
N GLN A 37 -33.76 -61.26 43.07
CA GLN A 37 -33.59 -61.75 44.44
C GLN A 37 -34.34 -63.06 44.73
N ALA A 38 -35.24 -63.49 43.84
CA ALA A 38 -36.02 -64.71 43.98
C ALA A 38 -35.42 -65.92 43.23
N ILE A 39 -34.26 -65.74 42.57
CA ILE A 39 -33.57 -66.82 41.85
C ILE A 39 -33.03 -67.86 42.84
N PRO A 40 -33.11 -69.17 42.54
CA PRO A 40 -32.43 -70.20 43.32
C PRO A 40 -30.93 -69.90 43.44
N ASN A 41 -30.33 -70.12 44.61
CA ASN A 41 -28.90 -69.87 44.88
C ASN A 41 -28.47 -68.40 44.79
N TYR A 42 -29.40 -67.43 44.83
CA TYR A 42 -29.07 -66.00 44.85
C TYR A 42 -28.03 -65.64 45.92
N ASP A 43 -28.17 -66.20 47.13
CA ASP A 43 -27.28 -65.92 48.27
C ASP A 43 -25.85 -66.48 48.08
N GLU A 44 -25.69 -67.55 47.29
CA GLU A 44 -24.39 -68.15 46.97
C GLU A 44 -23.72 -67.43 45.79
N GLU A 45 -24.50 -66.88 44.86
CA GLU A 45 -24.02 -66.21 43.65
C GLU A 45 -24.00 -64.67 43.75
N VAL A 46 -24.20 -64.08 44.94
CA VAL A 46 -24.28 -62.61 45.13
C VAL A 46 -23.08 -61.88 44.54
N ASP A 47 -21.87 -62.41 44.74
CA ASP A 47 -20.64 -61.78 44.24
C ASP A 47 -20.56 -61.81 42.71
N TYR A 48 -21.00 -62.91 42.09
CA TYR A 48 -21.09 -63.03 40.64
C TYR A 48 -22.14 -62.07 40.05
N ILE A 49 -23.34 -62.00 40.65
CA ILE A 49 -24.42 -61.08 40.24
C ILE A 49 -23.96 -59.62 40.37
N LYS A 50 -23.22 -59.31 41.44
CA LYS A 50 -22.64 -57.98 41.66
C LYS A 50 -21.59 -57.63 40.61
N GLU A 51 -20.67 -58.54 40.30
CA GLU A 51 -19.67 -58.35 39.25
C GLU A 51 -20.34 -58.15 37.88
N LEU A 52 -21.32 -58.98 37.54
CA LEU A 52 -22.08 -58.88 36.31
C LEU A 52 -22.80 -57.52 36.19
N LEU A 53 -23.40 -57.04 37.28
CA LEU A 53 -24.03 -55.72 37.31
C LEU A 53 -23.00 -54.58 37.10
N GLU A 54 -21.82 -54.66 37.72
CA GLU A 54 -20.76 -53.66 37.53
C GLU A 54 -20.22 -53.67 36.09
N THR A 55 -20.05 -54.84 35.47
CA THR A 55 -19.65 -54.90 34.05
C THR A 55 -20.69 -54.30 33.10
N LEU A 56 -21.99 -54.47 33.38
CA LEU A 56 -23.05 -53.84 32.59
C LEU A 56 -23.05 -52.31 32.73
N LYS A 57 -22.88 -51.80 33.96
CA LYS A 57 -22.72 -50.35 34.20
C LYS A 57 -21.49 -49.80 33.47
N ALA A 58 -20.37 -50.51 33.50
CA ALA A 58 -19.14 -50.12 32.82
C ALA A 58 -19.31 -50.09 31.30
N LYS A 59 -19.93 -51.11 30.70
CA LYS A 59 -20.25 -51.15 29.26
C LYS A 59 -21.14 -49.98 28.83
N ARG A 60 -22.18 -49.65 29.60
CA ARG A 60 -23.05 -48.49 29.32
C ARG A 60 -22.26 -47.18 29.35
N LEU A 61 -21.43 -46.98 30.37
CA LEU A 61 -20.62 -45.77 30.50
C LEU A 61 -19.63 -45.64 29.33
N GLU A 62 -19.04 -46.75 28.89
CA GLU A 62 -18.15 -46.80 27.75
C GLU A 62 -18.88 -46.48 26.43
N GLU A 63 -20.10 -47.01 26.24
CA GLU A 63 -20.94 -46.67 25.10
C GLU A 63 -21.36 -45.20 25.09
N GLU A 64 -21.68 -44.62 26.25
CA GLU A 64 -21.99 -43.19 26.40
C GLU A 64 -20.77 -42.32 26.08
N LYS A 65 -19.59 -42.68 26.59
CA LYS A 65 -18.32 -42.00 26.26
C LYS A 65 -18.02 -42.05 24.76
N LYS A 66 -18.15 -43.23 24.13
CA LYS A 66 -17.95 -43.37 22.68
C LYS A 66 -18.96 -42.57 21.86
N LYS A 67 -20.20 -42.44 22.33
CA LYS A 67 -21.19 -41.58 21.67
C LYS A 67 -20.82 -40.10 21.79
N LEU A 68 -20.38 -39.67 22.97
CA LEU A 68 -19.94 -38.29 23.20
C LEU A 68 -18.71 -37.95 22.36
N GLU A 69 -17.70 -38.82 22.34
CA GLU A 69 -16.48 -38.65 21.54
C GLU A 69 -16.79 -38.58 20.04
N ARG A 70 -17.71 -39.40 19.53
CA ARG A 70 -18.17 -39.34 18.13
C ARG A 70 -18.86 -38.02 17.82
N GLU A 71 -19.66 -37.50 18.75
CA GLU A 71 -20.35 -36.23 18.58
C GLU A 71 -19.39 -35.04 18.62
N GLU A 72 -18.46 -35.03 19.58
CA GLU A 72 -17.40 -34.03 19.65
C GLU A 72 -16.53 -34.04 18.39
N LYS A 73 -16.20 -35.22 17.87
CA LYS A 73 -15.46 -35.37 16.60
C LYS A 73 -16.25 -34.79 15.42
N ARG A 74 -17.55 -35.08 15.31
CA ARG A 74 -18.41 -34.50 14.26
C ARG A 74 -18.45 -32.98 14.34
N ILE A 75 -18.60 -32.42 15.54
CA ILE A 75 -18.63 -30.96 15.75
C ILE A 75 -17.27 -30.34 15.38
N ALA A 76 -16.16 -31.01 15.70
CA ALA A 76 -14.83 -30.55 15.34
C ALA A 76 -14.62 -30.55 13.82
N GLU A 77 -15.01 -31.62 13.13
CA GLU A 77 -14.95 -31.75 11.67
C GLU A 77 -15.82 -30.70 10.97
N GLU A 78 -17.04 -30.44 11.45
CA GLU A 78 -17.92 -29.41 10.91
C GLU A 78 -17.34 -28.00 11.07
N ARG A 79 -16.76 -27.70 12.25
CA ARG A 79 -16.07 -26.42 12.48
C ARG A 79 -14.86 -26.26 11.57
N GLU A 80 -14.09 -27.31 11.37
CA GLU A 80 -12.93 -27.27 10.47
C GLU A 80 -13.36 -27.09 9.02
N ALA A 81 -14.35 -27.84 8.55
CA ALA A 81 -14.91 -27.70 7.20
C ALA A 81 -15.45 -26.27 6.97
N LYS A 82 -16.11 -25.68 7.98
CA LYS A 82 -16.59 -24.30 7.91
C LYS A 82 -15.43 -23.30 7.77
N ARG A 83 -14.34 -23.46 8.52
CA ARG A 83 -13.15 -22.60 8.39
C ARG A 83 -12.52 -22.70 7.00
N ILE A 84 -12.39 -23.92 6.48
CA ILE A 84 -11.84 -24.15 5.14
C ILE A 84 -12.74 -23.52 4.06
N LEU A 85 -14.06 -23.61 4.21
CA LEU A 85 -14.99 -22.98 3.29
C LEU A 85 -14.88 -21.45 3.33
N GLU A 86 -14.85 -20.85 4.53
CA GLU A 86 -14.69 -19.40 4.70
C GLU A 86 -13.35 -18.90 4.13
N GLU A 87 -12.26 -19.63 4.33
CA GLU A 87 -10.95 -19.32 3.74
C GLU A 87 -11.00 -19.39 2.21
N LYS A 88 -11.64 -20.42 1.64
CA LYS A 88 -11.85 -20.51 0.18
C LYS A 88 -12.73 -19.39 -0.36
N GLU A 89 -13.77 -19.00 0.36
CA GLU A 89 -14.63 -17.88 -0.02
C GLU A 89 -13.84 -16.56 -0.03
N LEU A 90 -12.99 -16.32 0.97
CA LEU A 90 -12.10 -15.17 1.01
C LEU A 90 -11.09 -15.19 -0.14
N GLU A 91 -10.52 -16.35 -0.46
CA GLU A 91 -9.58 -16.48 -1.57
C GLU A 91 -10.26 -16.24 -2.93
N ILE A 92 -11.46 -16.81 -3.14
CA ILE A 92 -12.27 -16.55 -4.33
C ILE A 92 -12.64 -15.07 -4.41
N ALA A 93 -13.07 -14.44 -3.30
CA ALA A 93 -13.39 -13.02 -3.26
C ALA A 93 -12.16 -12.15 -3.58
N PHE A 94 -10.99 -12.52 -3.08
CA PHE A 94 -9.74 -11.84 -3.40
C PHE A 94 -9.37 -11.97 -4.88
N GLN A 95 -9.47 -13.19 -5.44
CA GLN A 95 -9.23 -13.43 -6.87
C GLN A 95 -10.22 -12.66 -7.75
N LEU A 96 -11.51 -12.65 -7.38
CA LEU A 96 -12.54 -11.86 -8.08
C LEU A 96 -12.23 -10.36 -8.02
N LYS A 97 -11.81 -9.84 -6.86
CA LYS A 97 -11.42 -8.43 -6.72
C LYS A 97 -10.19 -8.11 -7.56
N LYS A 98 -9.20 -9.01 -7.61
CA LYS A 98 -8.03 -8.86 -8.49
C LYS A 98 -8.44 -8.84 -9.96
N LEU A 99 -9.31 -9.75 -10.38
CA LEU A 99 -9.81 -9.81 -11.75
C LEU A 99 -10.65 -8.58 -12.10
N GLN A 100 -11.46 -8.08 -11.17
CA GLN A 100 -12.20 -6.82 -11.32
C GLN A 100 -11.24 -5.64 -11.50
N LEU A 101 -10.18 -5.53 -10.69
CA LEU A 101 -9.16 -4.50 -10.86
C LEU A 101 -8.43 -4.63 -12.20
N GLU A 102 -8.11 -5.85 -12.64
CA GLU A 102 -7.51 -6.09 -13.96
C GLU A 102 -8.48 -5.72 -15.10
N LEU A 103 -9.76 -6.05 -14.97
CA LEU A 103 -10.80 -5.66 -15.92
C LEU A 103 -11.04 -4.15 -15.90
N GLU A 104 -11.08 -3.49 -14.76
CA GLU A 104 -11.17 -2.03 -14.65
C GLU A 104 -9.96 -1.36 -15.29
N ASN A 105 -8.77 -1.93 -15.11
CA ASN A 105 -7.55 -1.47 -15.77
C ASN A 105 -7.56 -1.72 -17.28
N LYS A 106 -8.24 -2.79 -17.77
CA LYS A 106 -8.39 -3.13 -19.20
C LYS A 106 -9.61 -2.49 -19.88
N SER A 107 -10.64 -2.11 -19.12
CA SER A 107 -11.89 -1.48 -19.59
C SER A 107 -11.76 0.04 -19.68
N ARG A 108 -10.67 0.60 -19.17
CA ARG A 108 -10.18 1.89 -19.66
C ARG A 108 -9.86 1.70 -21.15
N PRO A 109 -10.50 2.42 -22.07
CA PRO A 109 -10.23 2.26 -23.48
C PRO A 109 -8.74 2.46 -23.72
N SER A 110 -8.17 1.54 -24.50
CA SER A 110 -6.82 1.63 -25.05
C SER A 110 -6.74 2.81 -26.02
N GLU A 111 -6.82 4.03 -25.51
CA GLU A 111 -5.87 5.03 -25.97
C GLU A 111 -4.55 4.67 -25.31
N THR A 112 -3.53 4.47 -26.13
CA THR A 112 -2.14 4.40 -25.69
C THR A 112 -1.77 5.71 -24.98
N VAL A 113 -2.17 5.83 -23.72
CA VAL A 113 -1.65 6.84 -22.81
C VAL A 113 -0.87 6.03 -21.79
N PRO A 114 0.47 6.14 -21.77
CA PRO A 114 1.26 5.58 -20.69
C PRO A 114 0.63 6.07 -19.41
N MET A 115 0.40 5.17 -18.44
CA MET A 115 -0.13 5.54 -17.13
C MET A 115 0.73 6.67 -16.60
N ALA A 116 0.24 7.89 -16.78
CA ALA A 116 1.01 9.06 -16.54
C ALA A 116 1.19 9.09 -15.03
N LYS A 117 2.43 8.88 -14.58
CA LYS A 117 2.96 9.57 -13.40
C LYS A 117 2.24 10.91 -13.36
N PRO A 118 1.48 11.27 -12.30
CA PRO A 118 0.57 12.41 -12.31
C PRO A 118 1.29 13.53 -13.04
N LYS A 119 0.84 13.88 -14.27
CA LYS A 119 1.63 14.66 -15.23
C LYS A 119 2.01 15.92 -14.49
N LEU A 120 3.24 15.94 -13.97
CA LEU A 120 3.70 16.99 -13.10
C LEU A 120 4.10 18.07 -14.08
N GLU A 121 3.09 18.78 -14.57
CA GLU A 121 3.23 19.72 -15.66
C GLU A 121 4.29 20.73 -15.25
N MET A 122 5.18 21.07 -16.18
CA MET A 122 6.36 21.87 -15.88
C MET A 122 6.01 23.22 -15.19
N ARG A 123 4.83 23.77 -15.48
CA ARG A 123 4.24 24.95 -14.81
C ARG A 123 4.03 24.82 -13.30
N HIS A 124 3.88 23.60 -12.77
CA HIS A 124 3.75 23.32 -11.34
C HIS A 124 5.10 23.04 -10.67
N LEU A 125 6.15 22.82 -11.47
CA LEU A 125 7.50 22.49 -11.01
C LEU A 125 8.46 23.67 -11.01
N MET A 126 8.16 24.67 -11.83
CA MET A 126 8.97 25.86 -12.00
C MET A 126 8.08 27.09 -12.10
N GLN A 127 8.49 28.16 -11.43
CA GLN A 127 7.91 29.48 -11.63
C GLN A 127 8.27 30.02 -13.01
N LYS A 128 7.44 30.93 -13.54
CA LYS A 128 7.76 31.66 -14.76
C LYS A 128 9.06 32.43 -14.60
N PHE A 129 9.85 32.50 -15.66
CA PHE A 129 11.09 33.26 -15.64
C PHE A 129 10.79 34.75 -15.53
N ASP A 130 11.49 35.45 -14.63
CA ASP A 130 11.46 36.91 -14.56
C ASP A 130 12.75 37.48 -15.17
N PRO A 131 12.69 38.21 -16.30
CA PRO A 131 13.87 38.83 -16.92
C PRO A 131 14.48 39.96 -16.12
N LYS A 132 13.80 40.52 -15.12
CA LYS A 132 14.33 41.61 -14.30
C LYS A 132 15.26 41.10 -13.21
N GLU A 133 14.95 39.94 -12.63
CA GLU A 133 15.65 39.40 -11.47
C GLU A 133 16.39 38.08 -11.76
N GLY A 134 15.92 37.30 -12.74
CA GLY A 134 16.36 35.93 -13.01
C GLY A 134 17.64 35.82 -13.83
N ASP A 135 18.49 34.85 -13.48
CA ASP A 135 19.60 34.41 -14.32
C ASP A 135 19.13 33.31 -15.27
N ILE A 136 19.09 33.62 -16.57
CA ILE A 136 18.64 32.69 -17.62
C ILE A 136 19.52 31.43 -17.68
N SER A 137 20.81 31.52 -17.35
CA SER A 137 21.73 30.39 -17.42
C SER A 137 21.38 29.37 -16.34
N LEU A 138 21.20 29.84 -15.10
CA LEU A 138 20.73 29.01 -13.99
C LEU A 138 19.33 28.47 -14.25
N TYR A 139 18.44 29.29 -14.79
CA TYR A 139 17.06 28.89 -15.08
C TYR A 139 16.99 27.74 -16.07
N LEU A 140 17.76 27.80 -17.17
CA LEU A 140 17.81 26.73 -18.17
C LEU A 140 18.40 25.43 -17.58
N VAL A 141 19.44 25.52 -16.74
CA VAL A 141 19.99 24.33 -16.05
C VAL A 141 18.96 23.67 -15.13
N LEU A 142 18.19 24.48 -14.40
CA LEU A 142 17.11 23.97 -13.55
C LEU A 142 16.01 23.33 -14.39
N PHE A 143 15.63 23.96 -15.50
CA PHE A 143 14.66 23.43 -16.45
C PHE A 143 15.08 22.05 -16.98
N GLU A 144 16.32 21.90 -17.47
CA GLU A 144 16.83 20.62 -17.98
C GLU A 144 16.79 19.51 -16.92
N ARG A 145 17.17 19.84 -15.67
CA ARG A 145 17.13 18.89 -14.55
C ARG A 145 15.70 18.45 -14.25
N GLN A 146 14.74 19.36 -14.26
CA GLN A 146 13.34 19.03 -14.02
C GLN A 146 12.75 18.23 -15.18
N ALA A 147 13.03 18.63 -16.42
CA ALA A 147 12.55 17.94 -17.62
C ALA A 147 13.05 16.49 -17.66
N ARG A 148 14.33 16.25 -17.33
CA ARG A 148 14.88 14.89 -17.16
C ARG A 148 14.23 14.14 -16.00
N ARG A 149 14.01 14.79 -14.85
CA ARG A 149 13.39 14.16 -13.67
C ARG A 149 11.96 13.67 -13.92
N VAL A 150 11.20 14.38 -14.75
CA VAL A 150 9.85 13.99 -15.17
C VAL A 150 9.80 13.25 -16.51
N GLU A 151 10.97 12.89 -17.06
CA GLU A 151 11.11 12.11 -18.30
C GLU A 151 10.37 12.73 -19.51
N ILE A 152 10.42 14.06 -19.64
CA ILE A 152 9.87 14.75 -20.82
C ILE A 152 10.79 14.49 -22.01
N ASN A 153 10.21 14.05 -23.14
CA ASN A 153 10.94 13.90 -24.41
C ASN A 153 11.57 15.24 -24.84
N GLU A 154 12.83 15.23 -25.28
CA GLU A 154 13.59 16.43 -25.68
C GLU A 154 12.89 17.23 -26.78
N ASP A 155 12.17 16.56 -27.69
CA ASP A 155 11.34 17.20 -28.74
C ASP A 155 10.26 18.15 -28.18
N LEU A 156 9.84 17.93 -26.93
CA LEU A 156 8.81 18.73 -26.25
C LEU A 156 9.41 19.80 -25.31
N TRP A 157 10.73 19.84 -25.15
CA TRP A 157 11.38 20.76 -24.19
C TRP A 157 11.13 22.21 -24.57
N VAL A 158 11.19 22.58 -25.84
CA VAL A 158 10.95 23.97 -26.25
C VAL A 158 9.50 24.39 -26.00
N SER A 159 8.52 23.51 -26.30
CA SER A 159 7.11 23.80 -26.04
C SER A 159 6.84 24.04 -24.56
N HIS A 160 7.44 23.23 -23.68
CA HIS A 160 7.34 23.43 -22.23
C HIS A 160 8.07 24.69 -21.76
N LEU A 161 9.22 25.02 -22.35
CA LEU A 161 9.99 26.22 -22.03
C LEU A 161 9.22 27.49 -22.41
N ILE A 162 8.60 27.55 -23.59
CA ILE A 162 7.81 28.71 -24.06
C ILE A 162 6.69 29.07 -23.06
N GLY A 163 6.03 28.07 -22.46
CA GLY A 163 4.97 28.29 -21.47
C GLY A 163 5.47 28.89 -20.14
N LEU A 164 6.77 28.80 -19.88
CA LEU A 164 7.43 29.31 -18.68
C LEU A 164 8.14 30.65 -18.89
N LEU A 165 8.42 31.02 -20.14
CA LEU A 165 9.07 32.28 -20.48
C LEU A 165 8.03 33.42 -20.61
N PRO A 166 8.41 34.66 -20.30
CA PRO A 166 7.64 35.85 -20.62
C PRO A 166 7.41 36.00 -22.11
N TYR A 167 6.34 36.71 -22.46
CA TYR A 167 5.92 36.94 -23.84
C TYR A 167 7.03 37.47 -24.75
N GLU A 168 7.82 38.45 -24.27
CA GLU A 168 8.91 39.07 -25.02
C GLU A 168 10.01 38.06 -25.42
N MET A 169 10.30 37.08 -24.56
CA MET A 169 11.26 36.03 -24.84
C MET A 169 10.69 35.00 -25.82
N SER A 170 9.43 34.62 -25.63
CA SER A 170 8.74 33.67 -26.50
C SER A 170 8.57 34.22 -27.93
N GLN A 171 8.43 35.54 -28.11
CA GLN A 171 8.43 36.17 -29.43
C GLN A 171 9.75 36.01 -30.18
N LEU A 172 10.89 35.92 -29.49
CA LEU A 172 12.18 35.70 -30.14
C LEU A 172 12.26 34.29 -30.72
N ILE A 173 11.73 33.31 -29.98
CA ILE A 173 11.64 31.92 -30.41
C ILE A 173 10.69 31.79 -31.61
N ALA A 174 9.57 32.51 -31.60
CA ALA A 174 8.59 32.50 -32.69
C ALA A 174 9.08 33.17 -34.01
N ARG A 175 10.21 33.88 -33.98
CA ARG A 175 10.82 34.49 -35.18
C ARG A 175 11.78 33.55 -35.91
N GLU A 176 12.20 32.48 -35.26
CA GLU A 176 12.99 31.42 -35.90
C GLU A 176 12.08 30.53 -36.77
N SER A 177 12.66 29.81 -37.75
CA SER A 177 11.88 28.87 -38.56
C SER A 177 11.36 27.69 -37.72
N GLU A 178 10.27 27.06 -38.15
CA GLU A 178 9.63 25.95 -37.42
C GLU A 178 10.56 24.74 -37.19
N GLU A 179 11.52 24.54 -38.09
CA GLU A 179 12.54 23.49 -37.99
C GLU A 179 13.58 23.78 -36.89
N VAL A 180 13.88 25.06 -36.66
CA VAL A 180 14.90 25.51 -35.70
C VAL A 180 14.27 25.86 -34.35
N SER A 181 13.00 26.24 -34.33
CA SER A 181 12.26 26.59 -33.12
C SER A 181 11.99 25.38 -32.22
N ASN A 182 12.05 24.16 -32.75
CA ASN A 182 11.95 22.93 -31.96
C ASN A 182 13.32 22.38 -31.48
N ASP A 183 14.44 22.91 -31.98
CA ASP A 183 15.78 22.53 -31.50
C ASP A 183 16.12 23.27 -30.20
N TYR A 184 16.00 22.55 -29.07
CA TYR A 184 16.36 23.06 -27.76
C TYR A 184 17.82 23.58 -27.69
N SER A 185 18.77 22.95 -28.38
CA SER A 185 20.17 23.37 -28.35
C SER A 185 20.36 24.74 -29.01
N HIS A 186 19.64 25.00 -30.10
CA HIS A 186 19.62 26.30 -30.75
C HIS A 186 18.96 27.35 -29.85
N ILE A 187 17.76 27.07 -29.34
CA ILE A 187 17.00 28.00 -28.49
C ILE A 187 17.77 28.34 -27.20
N LYS A 188 18.42 27.36 -26.58
CA LYS A 188 19.31 27.59 -25.44
C LYS A 188 20.43 28.57 -25.78
N LYS A 189 21.11 28.41 -26.91
CA LYS A 189 22.16 29.34 -27.36
C LYS A 189 21.61 30.73 -27.66
N LEU A 190 20.43 30.82 -28.28
CA LEU A 190 19.75 32.08 -28.59
C LEU A 190 19.39 32.86 -27.32
N LEU A 191 18.74 32.19 -26.37
CA LEU A 191 18.37 32.76 -25.07
C LEU A 191 19.60 33.18 -24.27
N LEU A 192 20.63 32.32 -24.22
CA LEU A 192 21.91 32.67 -23.57
C LEU A 192 22.59 33.84 -24.27
N LYS A 193 22.57 33.95 -25.60
CA LYS A 193 23.19 35.06 -26.33
C LYS A 193 22.46 36.38 -26.08
N ARG A 194 21.12 36.35 -26.10
CA ARG A 194 20.29 37.56 -25.98
C ARG A 194 20.15 38.04 -24.54
N TYR A 195 20.13 37.11 -23.59
CA TYR A 195 19.93 37.36 -22.17
C TYR A 195 21.13 36.91 -21.34
N LYS A 196 22.36 36.91 -21.90
CA LYS A 196 23.61 36.60 -21.16
C LYS A 196 23.74 37.56 -19.97
N PHE A 197 23.18 37.14 -18.85
CA PHE A 197 22.76 38.00 -17.74
C PHE A 197 23.88 38.27 -16.72
N SER A 198 25.14 37.97 -17.04
CA SER A 198 26.29 38.50 -16.30
C SER A 198 26.77 39.85 -16.84
N ALA A 199 26.29 40.32 -18.00
CA ALA A 199 26.63 41.67 -18.45
C ALA A 199 25.55 42.66 -17.99
N GLU A 200 24.31 42.42 -18.39
CA GLU A 200 23.23 43.39 -18.24
C GLU A 200 22.78 43.57 -16.79
N LYS A 201 22.82 42.52 -15.96
CA LYS A 201 22.50 42.62 -14.53
C LYS A 201 23.55 43.40 -13.76
N PHE A 202 24.81 43.21 -14.11
CA PHE A 202 25.91 43.95 -13.54
C PHE A 202 25.92 45.40 -14.03
N ARG A 203 25.51 45.69 -15.28
CA ARG A 203 25.19 47.04 -15.77
C ARG A 203 24.06 47.70 -14.98
N GLN A 204 22.98 46.97 -14.72
CA GLN A 204 21.84 47.49 -13.95
C GLN A 204 22.18 47.69 -12.48
N LYS A 205 22.90 46.75 -11.85
CA LYS A 205 23.44 46.93 -10.50
C LYS A 205 24.37 48.13 -10.45
N PHE A 206 25.31 48.27 -11.40
CA PHE A 206 26.17 49.44 -11.52
C PHE A 206 25.37 50.74 -11.65
N ASN A 207 24.37 50.80 -12.54
CA ASN A 207 23.57 52.00 -12.78
C ASN A 207 22.64 52.38 -11.62
N ASN A 208 22.10 51.39 -10.90
CA ASN A 208 21.14 51.60 -9.82
C ASN A 208 21.78 51.52 -8.42
N HIS A 209 23.10 51.34 -8.32
CA HIS A 209 23.78 51.24 -7.02
C HIS A 209 23.86 52.63 -6.38
N ILE A 210 23.16 52.78 -5.26
CA ILE A 210 23.18 53.99 -4.43
C ILE A 210 23.89 53.64 -3.13
N LYS A 211 24.77 54.53 -2.66
CA LYS A 211 25.48 54.34 -1.41
C LYS A 211 24.48 54.30 -0.25
N SER A 212 24.40 53.15 0.42
CA SER A 212 23.61 52.99 1.65
C SER A 212 24.12 53.90 2.77
N SER A 213 23.23 54.33 3.66
CA SER A 213 23.57 55.16 4.85
C SER A 213 24.65 54.52 5.72
N ASP A 214 24.67 53.18 5.75
CA ASP A 214 25.47 52.40 6.68
C ASP A 214 26.80 51.89 6.09
N SER A 215 27.06 52.12 4.79
CA SER A 215 28.26 51.65 4.10
C SER A 215 29.30 52.77 3.94
N ASN A 216 30.58 52.44 4.06
CA ASN A 216 31.69 53.39 3.83
C ASN A 216 31.93 53.60 2.32
N TRP A 217 32.57 54.71 1.95
CA TRP A 217 32.79 55.04 0.53
C TRP A 217 33.72 54.04 -0.19
N THR A 218 34.61 53.39 0.55
CA THR A 218 35.53 52.37 0.02
C THR A 218 34.80 51.09 -0.39
N ASP A 219 33.83 50.64 0.40
CA ASP A 219 33.01 49.46 0.13
C ASP A 219 32.06 49.74 -1.04
N PHE A 220 31.46 50.94 -1.08
CA PHE A 220 30.66 51.38 -2.23
C PHE A 220 31.47 51.37 -3.54
N LEU A 221 32.68 51.95 -3.54
CA LEU A 221 33.54 51.96 -4.74
C LEU A 221 34.00 50.55 -5.13
N TYR A 222 34.26 49.68 -4.16
CA TYR A 222 34.63 48.29 -4.39
C TYR A 222 33.47 47.51 -5.03
N GLU A 223 32.26 47.64 -4.50
CA GLU A 223 31.05 47.02 -5.08
C GLU A 223 30.77 47.54 -6.49
N LEU A 224 30.85 48.85 -6.70
CA LEU A 224 30.64 49.48 -8.00
C LEU A 224 31.67 49.01 -9.04
N ARG A 225 32.94 48.91 -8.65
CA ARG A 225 34.02 48.37 -9.49
C ARG A 225 33.81 46.89 -9.80
N ASN A 226 33.45 46.09 -8.80
CA ASN A 226 33.17 44.68 -8.98
C ASN A 226 31.99 44.47 -9.94
N TYR A 227 30.95 45.30 -9.84
CA TYR A 227 29.84 45.25 -10.79
C TYR A 227 30.29 45.62 -12.20
N PHE A 228 31.12 46.63 -12.37
CA PHE A 228 31.64 47.01 -13.69
C PHE A 228 32.55 45.93 -14.31
N GLU A 229 33.43 45.31 -13.52
CA GLU A 229 34.34 44.26 -14.00
C GLU A 229 33.59 42.99 -14.43
N GLU A 230 32.60 42.56 -13.65
CA GLU A 230 31.74 41.43 -13.99
C GLU A 230 30.82 41.74 -15.19
N TRP A 231 30.40 43.00 -15.35
CA TRP A 231 29.72 43.47 -16.56
C TRP A 231 30.62 43.29 -17.80
N LEU A 232 31.86 43.78 -17.75
CA LEU A 232 32.81 43.69 -18.87
C LEU A 232 33.19 42.23 -19.20
N LYS A 233 33.41 41.39 -18.19
CA LYS A 233 33.65 39.94 -18.38
C LYS A 233 32.49 39.26 -19.09
N GLY A 234 31.25 39.61 -18.73
CA GLY A 234 30.04 39.08 -19.36
C GLY A 234 29.88 39.46 -20.85
N LEU A 235 30.53 40.54 -21.30
CA LEU A 235 30.54 41.00 -22.69
C LEU A 235 31.74 40.48 -23.52
N GLU A 236 32.65 39.69 -22.92
CA GLU A 236 33.88 39.22 -23.57
C GLU A 236 34.78 40.34 -24.13
N VAL A 237 34.70 41.56 -23.59
CA VAL A 237 35.50 42.72 -24.00
C VAL A 237 36.89 42.64 -23.37
N LYS A 238 37.93 42.38 -24.17
CA LYS A 238 39.32 42.23 -23.69
C LYS A 238 40.13 43.53 -23.65
N THR A 239 39.71 44.58 -24.37
CA THR A 239 40.39 45.88 -24.41
C THR A 239 39.37 47.00 -24.65
N LEU A 240 39.27 47.95 -23.73
CA LEU A 240 38.57 49.20 -23.97
C LEU A 240 39.46 50.08 -24.85
N PRO A 241 38.94 50.71 -25.92
CA PRO A 241 39.71 51.69 -26.65
C PRO A 241 40.05 52.83 -25.68
N SER A 242 41.34 53.04 -25.46
CA SER A 242 41.85 54.18 -24.69
C SER A 242 41.33 55.45 -25.34
N SER A 243 40.45 56.16 -24.65
CA SER A 243 39.93 57.45 -25.09
C SER A 243 41.12 58.38 -25.33
N VAL A 244 41.34 58.74 -26.60
CA VAL A 244 42.24 59.83 -26.99
C VAL A 244 41.64 61.09 -26.36
N THR A 245 42.39 61.67 -25.44
CA THR A 245 42.08 62.96 -24.82
C THR A 245 42.40 64.08 -25.81
#